data_AF-A0A942RL94-F1
#
_entry.id   AF-A0A942RL94-F1
#
_cell.length_a   1.000
_cell.length_b   1.000
_cell.length_c   1.000
_cell.angle_alpha   90.00
_cell.angle_beta   90.00
_cell.angle_gamma   90.00
#
_symmetry.space_group_name_H-M   'P 1'
#
loop_
_entity.id
_entity.type
_entity.pdbx_description
1 polymer ?
#
loop_
_entity_poly.entity_id
_entity_poly.type
_entity_poly.pdbx_seq_one_letter_code
_entity_poly.pdbx_strand_id
1 'polypeptide(L)'
;MKCKLEGIKIAVLGGDDRELTLIPRLVALGAKVKVAGFPLLPELSGTTVMTSLEATVNEIDVIILPMPGTDQHGNIRAIYADEKLVMTESVFKQIPQGTPIIVGVAKKFLKDLANKYKVKLLEIAEIDEVAILNAIPTAEGAIQLAMEQTDFTIHNSTAHVLGFGRVGFTMARVLAALGAKVTIVVRKKADVARGFELGYHVCNYQEISEEIGKADLIFNTVPAMVLPKDLLAKIKKRALIIDLASQPGGTDFPAAEKLGIKAILAPGLPGKVAPKTAGEILAKVIPGLILENLQ
;
A
#
# COMPACT_ATOMS: atom_id res chain seq x y z
N MET A 1 -3.67 21.30 20.96
CA MET A 1 -3.12 21.09 19.60
C MET A 1 -3.31 22.38 18.82
N LYS A 2 -2.35 22.85 18.02
CA LYS A 2 -2.63 23.94 17.07
C LYS A 2 -3.64 23.40 16.04
N CYS A 3 -4.75 24.11 15.80
CA CYS A 3 -5.74 23.78 14.77
C CYS A 3 -5.11 24.00 13.39
N LYS A 4 -4.34 23.01 12.93
CA LYS A 4 -3.56 23.14 11.70
C LYS A 4 -4.44 23.14 10.44
N LEU A 5 -5.67 22.63 10.51
CA LEU A 5 -6.59 22.51 9.37
C LEU A 5 -7.87 23.33 9.56
N GLU A 6 -7.81 24.38 10.39
CA GLU A 6 -8.99 25.17 10.75
C GLU A 6 -9.69 25.75 9.52
N GLY A 7 -10.99 25.48 9.40
CA GLY A 7 -11.84 25.99 8.32
C GLY A 7 -11.74 25.22 6.99
N ILE A 8 -10.74 24.36 6.82
CA ILE A 8 -10.57 23.54 5.60
C ILE A 8 -11.69 22.51 5.52
N LYS A 9 -12.40 22.48 4.40
CA LYS A 9 -13.46 21.53 4.10
C LYS A 9 -12.86 20.32 3.39
N ILE A 10 -13.04 19.13 3.94
CA ILE A 10 -12.46 17.88 3.41
C ILE A 10 -13.57 16.86 3.16
N ALA A 11 -13.57 16.23 1.99
CA ALA A 11 -14.42 15.10 1.67
C ALA A 11 -13.60 13.80 1.79
N VAL A 12 -14.09 12.82 2.56
CA VAL A 12 -13.53 11.45 2.58
C VAL A 12 -14.55 10.51 1.97
N LEU A 13 -14.18 9.86 0.85
CA LEU A 13 -15.12 9.08 0.05
C LEU A 13 -14.76 7.60 0.11
N GLY A 14 -15.53 6.82 0.87
CA GLY A 14 -15.29 5.39 1.07
C GLY A 14 -14.00 5.09 1.82
N GLY A 15 -13.67 3.80 1.92
CA GLY A 15 -12.50 3.33 2.64
C GLY A 15 -12.67 1.96 3.26
N ASP A 16 -11.73 1.68 4.14
CA ASP A 16 -11.76 0.62 5.15
C ASP A 16 -11.44 1.21 6.53
N ASP A 17 -11.13 0.33 7.49
CA ASP A 17 -10.77 0.66 8.87
C ASP A 17 -9.69 1.76 8.99
N ARG A 18 -8.83 1.95 7.98
CA ARG A 18 -7.82 3.01 7.97
C ARG A 18 -8.44 4.41 7.98
N GLU A 19 -9.50 4.60 7.20
CA GLU A 19 -10.19 5.89 7.13
C GLU A 19 -10.91 6.21 8.45
N LEU A 20 -11.40 5.20 9.19
CA LEU A 20 -11.95 5.40 10.54
C LEU A 20 -10.92 5.91 11.56
N THR A 21 -9.62 5.73 11.28
CA THR A 21 -8.54 6.28 12.10
C THR A 21 -8.10 7.67 11.61
N LEU A 22 -8.11 7.88 10.28
CA LEU A 22 -7.76 9.15 9.66
C LEU A 22 -8.78 10.26 9.95
N ILE A 23 -10.07 9.96 9.78
CA ILE A 23 -11.15 10.95 9.87
C ILE A 23 -11.18 11.68 11.23
N PRO A 24 -11.16 10.99 12.39
CA PRO A 24 -11.13 11.65 13.70
C PRO A 24 -9.93 12.59 13.84
N ARG A 25 -8.78 12.23 13.25
CA ARG A 25 -7.58 13.07 13.28
C ARG A 25 -7.78 14.37 12.51
N LEU A 26 -8.43 14.33 11.35
CA LEU A 26 -8.73 15.53 10.55
C LEU A 26 -9.66 16.47 11.31
N VAL A 27 -10.73 15.93 11.93
CA VAL A 27 -11.65 16.70 12.78
C VAL A 27 -10.92 17.33 13.97
N ALA A 28 -10.08 16.56 14.67
CA ALA A 28 -9.29 17.04 15.82
C ALA A 28 -8.27 18.13 15.44
N LEU A 29 -7.91 18.26 14.16
CA LEU A 29 -7.05 19.33 13.64
C LEU A 29 -7.83 20.58 13.18
N GLY A 30 -9.16 20.57 13.28
CA GLY A 30 -10.03 21.71 12.99
C GLY A 30 -10.70 21.68 11.61
N ALA A 31 -10.56 20.59 10.84
CA ALA A 31 -11.18 20.47 9.52
C ALA A 31 -12.69 20.24 9.61
N LYS A 32 -13.43 20.77 8.63
CA LYS A 32 -14.85 20.46 8.40
C LYS A 32 -14.94 19.25 7.48
N VAL A 33 -15.22 18.07 8.04
CA VAL A 33 -15.15 16.82 7.27
C VAL A 33 -16.54 16.35 6.84
N LYS A 34 -16.73 16.17 5.53
CA LYS A 34 -17.87 15.45 4.94
C LYS A 34 -17.42 14.03 4.60
N VAL A 35 -18.27 13.03 4.85
CA VAL A 35 -17.96 11.63 4.57
C VAL A 35 -19.07 10.98 3.75
N ALA A 36 -18.69 10.12 2.81
CA ALA A 36 -19.61 9.26 2.06
C ALA A 36 -19.14 7.81 2.12
N GLY A 37 -20.09 6.87 2.19
CA GLY A 37 -19.77 5.43 2.25
C GLY A 37 -19.34 4.95 3.64
N PHE A 38 -19.80 5.63 4.68
CA PHE A 38 -19.62 5.25 6.07
C PHE A 38 -20.98 5.29 6.81
N PRO A 39 -21.26 4.34 7.72
CA PRO A 39 -22.41 4.39 8.58
C PRO A 39 -22.24 5.46 9.66
N LEU A 40 -23.31 5.78 10.36
CA LEU A 40 -23.26 6.63 11.55
C LEU A 40 -22.54 5.87 12.67
N LEU A 41 -21.26 6.19 12.86
CA LEU A 41 -20.39 5.60 13.87
C LEU A 41 -19.95 6.63 14.90
N PRO A 42 -19.83 6.27 16.19
CA PRO A 42 -19.32 7.17 17.23
C PRO A 42 -17.96 7.78 16.90
N GLU A 43 -17.09 7.03 16.24
CA GLU A 43 -15.76 7.45 15.79
C GLU A 43 -15.83 8.61 14.78
N LEU A 44 -16.93 8.74 14.05
CA LEU A 44 -17.16 9.79 13.05
C LEU A 44 -17.86 11.01 13.63
N SER A 45 -17.90 11.14 14.97
CA SER A 45 -18.40 12.33 15.65
C SER A 45 -17.67 13.59 15.16
N GLY A 46 -18.45 14.63 14.83
CA GLY A 46 -17.93 15.89 14.28
C GLY A 46 -17.78 15.90 12.75
N THR A 47 -18.18 14.83 12.06
CA THR A 47 -18.31 14.81 10.60
C THR A 47 -19.75 15.07 10.15
N THR A 48 -19.92 15.40 8.87
CA THR A 48 -21.22 15.39 8.18
C THR A 48 -21.30 14.16 7.27
N VAL A 49 -22.12 13.19 7.62
CA VAL A 49 -22.37 12.00 6.79
C VAL A 49 -23.32 12.37 5.64
N MET A 50 -22.92 12.07 4.42
CA MET A 50 -23.64 12.40 3.20
C MET A 50 -24.16 11.14 2.52
N THR A 51 -25.32 11.26 1.86
CA THR A 51 -25.99 10.15 1.18
C THR A 51 -25.61 10.01 -0.29
N SER A 52 -24.90 10.97 -0.88
CA SER A 52 -24.42 10.90 -2.27
C SER A 52 -23.02 11.51 -2.43
N LEU A 53 -22.27 11.04 -3.42
CA LEU A 53 -20.95 11.56 -3.72
C LEU A 53 -21.01 13.03 -4.16
N GLU A 54 -22.01 13.38 -4.97
CA GLU A 54 -22.29 14.74 -5.45
C GLU A 54 -22.39 15.73 -4.29
N ALA A 55 -23.21 15.43 -3.28
CA ALA A 55 -23.40 16.30 -2.14
C ALA A 55 -22.13 16.40 -1.26
N THR A 56 -21.31 15.34 -1.27
CA THR A 56 -20.07 15.26 -0.49
C THR A 56 -18.95 16.09 -1.08
N VAL A 57 -18.80 16.08 -2.40
CA VAL A 57 -17.72 16.82 -3.09
C VAL A 57 -18.04 18.30 -3.33
N ASN A 58 -19.28 18.72 -3.10
CA ASN A 58 -19.70 20.11 -3.26
C ASN A 58 -19.08 21.01 -2.18
N GLU A 59 -18.60 22.19 -2.59
CA GLU A 59 -17.92 23.20 -1.77
C GLU A 59 -16.80 22.58 -0.91
N ILE A 60 -15.91 21.81 -1.52
CA ILE A 60 -14.80 21.15 -0.82
C ILE A 60 -13.45 21.71 -1.24
N ASP A 61 -12.53 21.78 -0.28
CA ASP A 61 -11.16 22.21 -0.54
C ASP A 61 -10.26 21.01 -0.92
N VAL A 62 -10.53 19.83 -0.35
CA VAL A 62 -9.77 18.59 -0.60
C VAL A 62 -10.69 17.38 -0.64
N ILE A 63 -10.36 16.41 -1.50
CA ILE A 63 -10.97 15.08 -1.50
C ILE A 63 -9.92 14.04 -1.13
N ILE A 64 -10.27 13.10 -0.26
CA ILE A 64 -9.45 11.95 0.10
C ILE A 64 -10.17 10.69 -0.38
N LEU A 65 -9.45 9.90 -1.18
CA LEU A 65 -9.87 8.58 -1.63
C LEU A 65 -9.07 7.49 -0.91
N PRO A 66 -9.62 6.26 -0.82
CA PRO A 66 -8.92 5.11 -0.26
C PRO A 66 -7.63 4.81 -1.03
N MET A 67 -6.72 4.05 -0.42
CA MET A 67 -5.43 3.72 -1.06
C MET A 67 -5.53 3.17 -2.50
N PRO A 68 -6.50 2.30 -2.86
CA PRO A 68 -6.65 1.81 -4.24
C PRO A 68 -7.29 2.82 -5.22
N GLY A 69 -7.79 3.97 -4.74
CA GLY A 69 -8.55 4.93 -5.52
C GLY A 69 -9.86 4.35 -6.04
N THR A 70 -10.05 4.44 -7.36
CA THR A 70 -11.17 3.79 -8.07
C THR A 70 -10.69 2.58 -8.86
N ASP A 71 -11.60 1.67 -9.18
CA ASP A 71 -11.37 0.75 -10.28
C ASP A 71 -11.55 1.43 -11.67
N GLN A 72 -11.51 0.63 -12.74
CA GLN A 72 -11.65 1.09 -14.12
C GLN A 72 -13.07 1.55 -14.49
N HIS A 73 -14.07 1.26 -13.65
CA HIS A 73 -15.46 1.64 -13.80
C HIS A 73 -15.86 2.77 -12.85
N GLY A 74 -14.90 3.32 -12.09
CA GLY A 74 -15.15 4.38 -11.12
C GLY A 74 -15.60 3.90 -9.75
N ASN A 75 -15.70 2.58 -9.49
CA ASN A 75 -16.11 2.10 -8.18
C ASN A 75 -15.06 2.46 -7.12
N ILE A 76 -15.50 3.05 -6.02
CA ILE A 76 -14.71 3.33 -4.83
C ILE A 76 -14.97 2.23 -3.81
N ARG A 77 -13.89 1.70 -3.22
CA ARG A 77 -14.02 0.72 -2.13
C ARG A 77 -14.63 1.41 -0.91
N ALA A 78 -15.76 0.90 -0.41
CA ALA A 78 -16.39 1.34 0.83
C ALA A 78 -16.95 0.11 1.55
N ILE A 79 -16.22 -0.43 2.53
CA ILE A 79 -16.57 -1.72 3.15
C ILE A 79 -17.76 -1.63 4.12
N TYR A 80 -18.14 -0.41 4.50
CA TYR A 80 -19.24 -0.15 5.43
C TYR A 80 -20.50 0.42 4.74
N ALA A 81 -20.47 0.57 3.42
CA ALA A 81 -21.59 1.08 2.66
C ALA A 81 -22.40 -0.09 2.09
N ASP A 82 -23.73 -0.03 2.25
CA ASP A 82 -24.64 -0.97 1.58
C ASP A 82 -24.72 -0.68 0.07
N GLU A 83 -24.66 0.61 -0.29
CA GLU A 83 -24.68 1.06 -1.68
C GLU A 83 -23.28 1.24 -2.25
N LYS A 84 -23.14 0.96 -3.56
CA LYS A 84 -21.89 1.16 -4.27
C LYS A 84 -21.60 2.65 -4.45
N LEU A 85 -20.44 3.08 -3.99
CA LEU A 85 -19.91 4.41 -4.30
C LEU A 85 -19.25 4.37 -5.68
N VAL A 86 -19.79 5.12 -6.64
CA VAL A 86 -19.26 5.18 -8.00
C VAL A 86 -18.89 6.61 -8.35
N MET A 87 -17.60 6.87 -8.52
CA MET A 87 -17.08 8.12 -9.02
C MET A 87 -17.41 8.25 -10.51
N THR A 88 -18.44 9.02 -10.83
CA THR A 88 -18.87 9.27 -12.20
C THR A 88 -18.33 10.60 -12.73
N GLU A 89 -18.50 10.83 -14.03
CA GLU A 89 -18.25 12.13 -14.63
C GLU A 89 -19.16 13.24 -14.07
N SER A 90 -20.39 12.93 -13.66
CA SER A 90 -21.31 13.91 -13.06
C SER A 90 -20.84 14.38 -11.69
N VAL A 91 -20.25 13.48 -10.88
CA VAL A 91 -19.60 13.82 -9.61
C VAL A 91 -18.41 14.72 -9.88
N PHE A 92 -17.55 14.35 -10.85
CA PHE A 92 -16.35 15.12 -11.19
C PHE A 92 -16.64 16.56 -11.62
N LYS A 93 -17.74 16.81 -12.34
CA LYS A 93 -18.17 18.16 -12.75
C LYS A 93 -18.50 19.08 -11.56
N GLN A 94 -18.81 18.52 -10.39
CA GLN A 94 -19.12 19.28 -9.19
C GLN A 94 -17.89 19.56 -8.32
N ILE A 95 -16.77 18.90 -8.62
CA ILE A 95 -15.50 19.16 -7.94
C ILE A 95 -14.99 20.52 -8.40
N PRO A 96 -14.72 21.47 -7.49
CA PRO A 96 -14.15 22.76 -7.87
C PRO A 96 -12.83 22.59 -8.64
N GLN A 97 -12.60 23.45 -9.63
CA GLN A 97 -11.36 23.38 -10.41
C GLN A 97 -10.14 23.61 -9.50
N GLY A 98 -9.11 22.78 -9.65
CA GLY A 98 -7.90 22.87 -8.85
C GLY A 98 -7.96 22.18 -7.49
N THR A 99 -9.13 21.67 -7.06
CA THR A 99 -9.25 20.87 -5.82
C THR A 99 -8.30 19.67 -5.87
N PRO A 100 -7.40 19.48 -4.89
CA PRO A 100 -6.59 18.29 -4.79
C PRO A 100 -7.42 17.06 -4.39
N ILE A 101 -7.21 15.97 -5.11
CA ILE A 101 -7.62 14.61 -4.73
C ILE A 101 -6.39 13.87 -4.23
N ILE A 102 -6.38 13.53 -2.94
CA ILE A 102 -5.37 12.68 -2.30
C ILE A 102 -5.80 11.23 -2.40
N VAL A 103 -4.95 10.38 -2.95
CA VAL A 103 -5.24 8.95 -3.18
C VAL A 103 -3.96 8.14 -3.05
N GLY A 104 -4.04 6.86 -2.67
CA GLY A 104 -2.84 6.01 -2.66
C GLY A 104 -2.25 5.84 -4.06
N VAL A 105 -3.01 5.20 -4.96
CA VAL A 105 -2.66 5.00 -6.37
C VAL A 105 -3.89 5.31 -7.23
N ALA A 106 -3.71 6.08 -8.30
CA ALA A 106 -4.74 6.42 -9.26
C ALA A 106 -4.63 5.56 -10.52
N LYS A 107 -5.71 4.85 -10.87
CA LYS A 107 -5.83 4.10 -12.12
C LYS A 107 -6.21 5.03 -13.28
N LYS A 108 -6.14 4.50 -14.52
CA LYS A 108 -6.41 5.23 -15.76
C LYS A 108 -7.74 5.99 -15.72
N PHE A 109 -8.82 5.37 -15.23
CA PHE A 109 -10.13 6.02 -15.10
C PHE A 109 -10.06 7.35 -14.32
N LEU A 110 -9.49 7.31 -13.11
CA LEU A 110 -9.39 8.49 -12.26
C LEU A 110 -8.43 9.54 -12.86
N LYS A 111 -7.32 9.09 -13.46
CA LYS A 111 -6.34 9.95 -14.15
C LYS A 111 -6.95 10.69 -15.33
N ASP A 112 -7.73 10.01 -16.17
CA ASP A 112 -8.38 10.59 -17.34
C ASP A 112 -9.39 11.67 -16.93
N LEU A 113 -10.21 11.40 -15.91
CA LEU A 113 -11.18 12.38 -15.40
C LEU A 113 -10.49 13.59 -14.76
N ALA A 114 -9.47 13.36 -13.94
CA ALA A 114 -8.73 14.46 -13.32
C ALA A 114 -8.08 15.38 -14.36
N ASN A 115 -7.47 14.80 -15.41
CA ASN A 115 -6.90 15.56 -16.52
C ASN A 115 -7.97 16.35 -17.28
N LYS A 116 -9.11 15.72 -17.59
CA LYS A 116 -10.23 16.36 -18.31
C LYS A 116 -10.79 17.56 -17.54
N TYR A 117 -10.94 17.44 -16.22
CA TYR A 117 -11.54 18.44 -15.34
C TYR A 117 -10.54 19.35 -14.63
N LYS A 118 -9.24 19.24 -14.96
CA LYS A 118 -8.15 20.02 -14.35
C LYS A 118 -8.15 19.94 -12.81
N VAL A 119 -8.39 18.75 -12.31
CA VAL A 119 -8.34 18.39 -10.89
C VAL A 119 -6.94 17.87 -10.58
N LYS A 120 -6.35 18.31 -9.46
CA LYS A 120 -4.98 17.91 -9.08
C LYS A 120 -5.00 16.55 -8.41
N LEU A 121 -4.30 15.56 -8.95
CA LEU A 121 -4.14 14.26 -8.31
C LEU A 121 -2.83 14.19 -7.52
N LEU A 122 -2.93 13.75 -6.26
CA LEU A 122 -1.80 13.52 -5.36
C LEU A 122 -1.76 12.04 -5.00
N GLU A 123 -0.91 11.28 -5.70
CA GLU A 123 -0.66 9.86 -5.43
C GLU A 123 0.34 9.70 -4.28
N ILE A 124 -0.11 9.19 -3.13
CA ILE A 124 0.69 9.16 -1.89
C ILE A 124 1.40 7.83 -1.64
N ALA A 125 1.07 6.76 -2.37
CA ALA A 125 1.66 5.44 -2.13
C ALA A 125 3.18 5.41 -2.36
N GLU A 126 3.68 6.26 -3.26
CA GLU A 126 5.10 6.35 -3.61
C GLU A 126 5.86 7.43 -2.83
N ILE A 127 5.19 8.19 -1.95
CA ILE A 127 5.86 9.15 -1.07
C ILE A 127 6.68 8.36 -0.06
N ASP A 128 7.96 8.70 0.08
CA ASP A 128 8.90 7.93 0.91
C ASP A 128 8.46 7.82 2.36
N GLU A 129 7.93 8.89 2.97
CA GLU A 129 7.40 8.82 4.34
C GLU A 129 6.28 7.78 4.47
N VAL A 130 5.32 7.76 3.54
CA VAL A 130 4.20 6.81 3.55
C VAL A 130 4.68 5.39 3.30
N ALA A 131 5.52 5.20 2.28
CA ALA A 131 5.99 3.88 1.86
C ALA A 131 6.94 3.23 2.89
N ILE A 132 7.80 4.01 3.54
CA ILE A 132 8.71 3.52 4.59
C ILE A 132 7.90 3.14 5.84
N LEU A 133 6.94 3.99 6.26
CA LEU A 133 6.10 3.67 7.41
C LEU A 133 5.21 2.45 7.14
N ASN A 134 4.61 2.36 5.96
CA ASN A 134 3.79 1.20 5.57
C ASN A 134 4.61 -0.08 5.35
N ALA A 135 5.92 0.00 5.18
CA ALA A 135 6.78 -1.17 5.10
C ALA A 135 6.76 -1.99 6.41
N ILE A 136 6.48 -1.35 7.55
CA ILE A 136 6.40 -1.99 8.86
C ILE A 136 5.24 -3.01 8.92
N PRO A 137 3.95 -2.59 8.80
CA PRO A 137 2.85 -3.54 8.79
C PRO A 137 2.84 -4.44 7.53
N THR A 138 3.49 -4.03 6.44
CA THR A 138 3.70 -4.92 5.29
C THR A 138 4.62 -6.09 5.67
N ALA A 139 5.74 -5.83 6.34
CA ALA A 139 6.66 -6.88 6.77
C ALA A 139 6.01 -7.80 7.83
N GLU A 140 5.29 -7.23 8.80
CA GLU A 140 4.54 -8.02 9.79
C GLU A 140 3.52 -8.95 9.12
N GLY A 141 2.73 -8.44 8.18
CA GLY A 141 1.78 -9.26 7.43
C GLY A 141 2.44 -10.33 6.57
N ALA A 142 3.61 -10.04 5.99
CA ALA A 142 4.36 -11.00 5.21
C ALA A 142 4.93 -12.13 6.10
N ILE A 143 5.39 -11.79 7.29
CA ILE A 143 5.83 -12.76 8.31
C ILE A 143 4.67 -13.62 8.78
N GLN A 144 3.51 -13.01 9.09
CA GLN A 144 2.29 -13.74 9.45
C GLN A 144 1.95 -14.76 8.37
N LEU A 145 1.87 -14.33 7.10
CA LEU A 145 1.61 -15.23 5.98
C LEU A 145 2.66 -16.34 5.88
N ALA A 146 3.95 -16.04 6.04
CA ALA A 146 4.98 -17.06 6.01
C ALA A 146 4.73 -18.13 7.10
N MET A 147 4.50 -17.71 8.35
CA MET A 147 4.24 -18.61 9.48
C MET A 147 2.97 -19.46 9.28
N GLU A 148 1.90 -18.89 8.72
CA GLU A 148 0.65 -19.61 8.43
C GLU A 148 0.81 -20.63 7.28
N GLN A 149 1.74 -20.38 6.36
CA GLN A 149 1.83 -21.10 5.09
C GLN A 149 2.99 -22.10 5.02
N THR A 150 3.80 -22.21 6.09
CA THR A 150 4.91 -23.15 6.24
C THR A 150 4.78 -23.99 7.50
N ASP A 151 5.34 -25.20 7.49
CA ASP A 151 5.41 -26.13 8.63
C ASP A 151 6.76 -26.07 9.38
N PHE A 152 7.61 -25.10 9.04
CA PHE A 152 8.92 -24.87 9.67
C PHE A 152 9.04 -23.46 10.22
N THR A 153 9.99 -23.25 11.13
CA THR A 153 10.23 -21.95 11.74
C THR A 153 10.94 -20.99 10.78
N ILE A 154 10.62 -19.71 10.84
CA ILE A 154 11.41 -18.66 10.17
C ILE A 154 12.85 -18.65 10.69
N HIS A 155 13.03 -18.84 12.00
CA HIS A 155 14.36 -18.95 12.61
C HIS A 155 15.16 -20.08 11.95
N ASN A 156 16.41 -19.78 11.58
CA ASN A 156 17.36 -20.66 10.88
C ASN A 156 16.95 -21.08 9.45
N SER A 157 15.81 -20.63 8.93
CA SER A 157 15.43 -20.80 7.51
C SER A 157 16.28 -19.91 6.58
N THR A 158 16.36 -20.27 5.30
CA THR A 158 17.01 -19.42 4.28
C THR A 158 15.96 -18.52 3.62
N ALA A 159 16.04 -17.21 3.86
CA ALA A 159 15.08 -16.25 3.33
C ALA A 159 15.74 -15.33 2.30
N HIS A 160 15.16 -15.26 1.10
CA HIS A 160 15.60 -14.34 0.05
C HIS A 160 14.65 -13.16 -0.06
N VAL A 161 15.18 -11.94 -0.03
CA VAL A 161 14.41 -10.71 -0.26
C VAL A 161 14.83 -10.13 -1.61
N LEU A 162 13.92 -10.14 -2.58
CA LEU A 162 14.19 -9.60 -3.91
C LEU A 162 13.87 -8.11 -3.92
N GLY A 163 14.91 -7.31 -4.16
CA GLY A 163 14.86 -5.85 -4.04
C GLY A 163 15.17 -5.38 -2.62
N PHE A 164 15.91 -4.27 -2.53
CA PHE A 164 16.33 -3.68 -1.27
C PHE A 164 15.96 -2.19 -1.19
N GLY A 165 14.73 -1.90 -1.62
CA GLY A 165 14.09 -0.58 -1.46
C GLY A 165 13.36 -0.44 -0.12
N ARG A 166 12.38 0.45 -0.05
CA ARG A 166 11.65 0.80 1.20
C ARG A 166 11.04 -0.42 1.91
N VAL A 167 10.34 -1.29 1.18
CA VAL A 167 9.75 -2.52 1.72
C VAL A 167 10.82 -3.59 1.95
N GLY A 168 11.68 -3.85 0.95
CA GLY A 168 12.72 -4.87 1.03
C GLY A 168 13.70 -4.68 2.19
N PHE A 169 14.08 -3.43 2.48
CA PHE A 169 14.93 -3.10 3.62
C PHE A 169 14.29 -3.52 4.95
N THR A 170 13.04 -3.12 5.19
CA THR A 170 12.32 -3.47 6.42
C THR A 170 12.10 -4.98 6.51
N MET A 171 11.75 -5.64 5.41
CA MET A 171 11.55 -7.08 5.34
C MET A 171 12.82 -7.85 5.72
N ALA A 172 13.97 -7.51 5.11
CA ALA A 172 15.26 -8.14 5.40
C ALA A 172 15.66 -7.98 6.87
N ARG A 173 15.46 -6.78 7.43
CA ARG A 173 15.74 -6.49 8.84
C ARG A 173 14.89 -7.33 9.79
N VAL A 174 13.59 -7.43 9.53
CA VAL A 174 12.67 -8.21 10.38
C VAL A 174 12.98 -9.70 10.31
N LEU A 175 13.26 -10.24 9.11
CA LEU A 175 13.66 -11.64 8.93
C LEU A 175 14.95 -11.97 9.69
N ALA A 176 15.96 -11.10 9.60
CA ALA A 176 17.21 -11.28 10.33
C ALA A 176 17.00 -11.23 11.84
N ALA A 177 16.15 -10.31 12.34
CA ALA A 177 15.80 -10.22 13.76
C ALA A 177 15.06 -11.46 14.28
N LEU A 178 14.33 -12.17 13.40
CA LEU A 178 13.70 -13.47 13.70
C LEU A 178 14.67 -14.67 13.55
N GLY A 179 15.94 -14.41 13.23
CA GLY A 179 16.99 -15.43 13.12
C GLY A 179 17.03 -16.17 11.78
N ALA A 180 16.38 -15.66 10.73
CA ALA A 180 16.53 -16.21 9.38
C ALA A 180 17.91 -15.88 8.79
N LYS A 181 18.41 -16.76 7.92
CA LYS A 181 19.61 -16.51 7.09
C LYS A 181 19.18 -15.70 5.87
N VAL A 182 19.37 -14.39 5.96
CA VAL A 182 18.86 -13.44 4.96
C VAL A 182 19.85 -13.29 3.80
N THR A 183 19.35 -13.49 2.59
CA THR A 183 19.98 -13.07 1.34
C THR A 183 19.18 -11.95 0.72
N ILE A 184 19.80 -10.82 0.43
CA ILE A 184 19.17 -9.75 -0.35
C ILE A 184 19.61 -9.86 -1.81
N VAL A 185 18.67 -9.73 -2.73
CA VAL A 185 18.96 -9.69 -4.16
C VAL A 185 18.83 -8.26 -4.67
N VAL A 186 19.94 -7.70 -5.13
CA VAL A 186 20.06 -6.27 -5.42
C VAL A 186 20.70 -6.02 -6.77
N ARG A 187 20.55 -4.79 -7.30
CA ARG A 187 21.20 -4.34 -8.54
C ARG A 187 22.19 -3.19 -8.35
N LYS A 188 22.06 -2.42 -7.26
CA LYS A 188 22.87 -1.22 -7.02
C LYS A 188 24.05 -1.55 -6.12
N LYS A 189 25.23 -1.05 -6.46
CA LYS A 189 26.44 -1.20 -5.62
C LYS A 189 26.27 -0.63 -4.20
N ALA A 190 25.49 0.44 -4.05
CA ALA A 190 25.19 1.01 -2.74
C ALA A 190 24.38 0.05 -1.85
N ASP A 191 23.43 -0.69 -2.45
CA ASP A 191 22.62 -1.68 -1.73
C ASP A 191 23.47 -2.91 -1.36
N VAL A 192 24.46 -3.27 -2.20
CA VAL A 192 25.46 -4.30 -1.87
C VAL A 192 26.25 -3.90 -0.62
N ALA A 193 26.79 -2.68 -0.59
CA ALA A 193 27.53 -2.18 0.56
C ALA A 193 26.67 -2.13 1.82
N ARG A 194 25.39 -1.72 1.68
CA ARG A 194 24.45 -1.69 2.81
C ARG A 194 24.11 -3.09 3.32
N GLY A 195 23.88 -4.06 2.43
CA GLY A 195 23.63 -5.44 2.81
C GLY A 195 24.80 -6.06 3.56
N PHE A 196 26.03 -5.80 3.09
CA PHE A 196 27.25 -6.23 3.78
C PHE A 196 27.37 -5.62 5.18
N GLU A 197 27.16 -4.30 5.31
CA GLU A 197 27.22 -3.60 6.61
C GLU A 197 26.21 -4.15 7.63
N LEU A 198 25.02 -4.53 7.16
CA LEU A 198 23.96 -5.11 7.99
C LEU A 198 24.14 -6.63 8.24
N GLY A 199 25.19 -7.26 7.71
CA GLY A 199 25.49 -8.67 7.91
C GLY A 199 24.64 -9.64 7.09
N TYR A 200 24.04 -9.17 5.98
CA TYR A 200 23.27 -10.03 5.07
C TYR A 200 24.18 -10.68 4.02
N HIS A 201 23.78 -11.86 3.54
CA HIS A 201 24.33 -12.34 2.28
C HIS A 201 23.77 -11.47 1.15
N VAL A 202 24.60 -11.11 0.19
CA VAL A 202 24.21 -10.25 -0.93
C VAL A 202 24.43 -11.02 -2.22
N CYS A 203 23.39 -11.08 -3.03
CA CYS A 203 23.42 -11.68 -4.36
C CYS A 203 23.01 -10.64 -5.40
N ASN A 204 23.70 -10.61 -6.54
CA ASN A 204 23.29 -9.76 -7.65
C ASN A 204 22.26 -10.50 -8.53
N TYR A 205 21.39 -9.75 -9.22
CA TYR A 205 20.42 -10.34 -10.13
C TYR A 205 21.04 -11.17 -11.26
N GLN A 206 22.29 -10.91 -11.66
CA GLN A 206 22.99 -11.77 -12.64
C GLN A 206 23.35 -13.15 -12.05
N GLU A 207 23.50 -13.26 -10.73
CA GLU A 207 23.95 -14.45 -10.01
C GLU A 207 22.78 -15.19 -9.33
N ILE A 208 21.58 -14.59 -9.32
CA ILE A 208 20.39 -15.13 -8.64
C ILE A 208 20.08 -16.58 -9.02
N SER A 209 20.41 -16.97 -10.24
CA SER A 209 20.14 -18.31 -10.77
C SER A 209 20.93 -19.41 -10.07
N GLU A 210 22.04 -19.08 -9.39
CA GLU A 210 22.88 -19.98 -8.61
C GLU A 210 22.47 -20.02 -7.13
N GLU A 211 21.83 -18.95 -6.64
CA GLU A 211 21.45 -18.80 -5.24
C GLU A 211 19.99 -19.20 -4.95
N ILE A 212 19.06 -18.95 -5.89
CA ILE A 212 17.61 -19.06 -5.63
C ILE A 212 17.17 -20.47 -5.21
N GLY A 213 17.90 -21.51 -5.62
CA GLY A 213 17.64 -22.89 -5.22
C GLY A 213 17.94 -23.18 -3.75
N LYS A 214 18.58 -22.26 -3.02
CA LYS A 214 18.85 -22.40 -1.58
C LYS A 214 17.70 -21.87 -0.72
N ALA A 215 16.84 -21.02 -1.26
CA ALA A 215 15.77 -20.36 -0.51
C ALA A 215 14.71 -21.36 -0.01
N ASP A 216 14.28 -21.18 1.25
CA ASP A 216 13.07 -21.79 1.80
C ASP A 216 11.90 -20.78 1.76
N LEU A 217 12.20 -19.49 1.92
CA LEU A 217 11.26 -18.37 1.79
C LEU A 217 11.79 -17.36 0.77
N ILE A 218 10.92 -16.84 -0.10
CA ILE A 218 11.26 -15.80 -1.06
C ILE A 218 10.23 -14.67 -0.94
N PHE A 219 10.68 -13.47 -0.61
CA PHE A 219 9.87 -12.26 -0.52
C PHE A 219 10.21 -11.33 -1.68
N ASN A 220 9.31 -11.21 -2.67
CA ASN A 220 9.51 -10.26 -3.76
C ASN A 220 8.97 -8.88 -3.38
N THR A 221 9.77 -7.83 -3.60
CA THR A 221 9.35 -6.43 -3.43
C THR A 221 9.50 -5.60 -4.70
N VAL A 222 9.98 -6.21 -5.79
CA VAL A 222 10.24 -5.52 -7.06
C VAL A 222 8.97 -5.54 -7.93
N PRO A 223 8.47 -4.37 -8.38
CA PRO A 223 7.29 -4.26 -9.24
C PRO A 223 7.64 -4.53 -10.71
N ALA A 224 8.29 -5.65 -10.97
CA ALA A 224 8.66 -6.13 -12.31
C ALA A 224 8.86 -7.65 -12.27
N MET A 225 8.74 -8.32 -13.42
CA MET A 225 8.99 -9.76 -13.54
C MET A 225 10.44 -10.09 -13.16
N VAL A 226 10.62 -10.68 -11.97
CA VAL A 226 11.93 -11.09 -11.42
C VAL A 226 12.00 -12.59 -11.09
N LEU A 227 10.86 -13.27 -11.05
CA LEU A 227 10.74 -14.71 -10.92
C LEU A 227 10.02 -15.29 -12.15
N PRO A 228 10.66 -15.24 -13.34
CA PRO A 228 10.15 -15.92 -14.52
C PRO A 228 10.27 -17.44 -14.37
N LYS A 229 9.55 -18.18 -15.23
CA LYS A 229 9.55 -19.65 -15.28
C LYS A 229 10.92 -20.31 -15.13
N ASP A 230 11.95 -19.79 -15.80
CA ASP A 230 13.29 -20.40 -15.80
C ASP A 230 13.98 -20.33 -14.42
N LEU A 231 13.74 -19.27 -13.65
CA LEU A 231 14.20 -19.18 -12.26
C LEU A 231 13.33 -20.02 -11.33
N LEU A 232 12.01 -20.01 -11.54
CA LEU A 232 11.08 -20.84 -10.76
C LEU A 232 11.46 -22.32 -10.84
N ALA A 233 11.88 -22.81 -12.01
CA ALA A 233 12.31 -24.20 -12.20
C ALA A 233 13.53 -24.60 -11.33
N LYS A 234 14.29 -23.64 -10.80
CA LYS A 234 15.46 -23.87 -9.93
C LYS A 234 15.10 -23.82 -8.44
N ILE A 235 13.90 -23.38 -8.08
CA ILE A 235 13.45 -23.22 -6.69
C ILE A 235 13.11 -24.59 -6.09
N LYS A 236 13.40 -24.77 -4.79
CA LYS A 236 12.95 -25.96 -4.05
C LYS A 236 11.43 -26.05 -4.10
N LYS A 237 10.87 -27.21 -4.41
CA LYS A 237 9.40 -27.41 -4.42
C LYS A 237 8.70 -27.01 -3.11
N ARG A 238 9.39 -27.17 -1.98
CA ARG A 238 8.89 -26.80 -0.65
C ARG A 238 8.97 -25.31 -0.32
N ALA A 239 9.61 -24.49 -1.17
CA ALA A 239 9.78 -23.07 -0.88
C ALA A 239 8.46 -22.32 -1.03
N LEU A 240 8.31 -21.25 -0.26
CA LEU A 240 7.18 -20.34 -0.34
C LEU A 240 7.62 -19.01 -0.94
N ILE A 241 6.90 -18.55 -1.97
CA ILE A 241 7.06 -17.22 -2.54
C ILE A 241 5.92 -16.33 -2.04
N ILE A 242 6.26 -15.20 -1.41
CA ILE A 242 5.34 -14.13 -1.04
C ILE A 242 5.71 -12.89 -1.84
N ASP A 243 4.86 -12.52 -2.79
CA ASP A 243 5.05 -11.37 -3.66
C ASP A 243 4.32 -10.16 -3.09
N LEU A 244 5.08 -9.20 -2.58
CA LEU A 244 4.60 -7.97 -1.94
C LEU A 244 4.48 -6.82 -2.94
N ALA A 245 4.92 -7.01 -4.19
CA ALA A 245 4.80 -5.98 -5.21
C ALA A 245 3.33 -5.74 -5.58
N SER A 246 3.04 -4.51 -6.00
CA SER A 246 1.73 -4.16 -6.55
C SER A 246 1.39 -5.03 -7.76
N GLN A 247 0.10 -5.26 -8.00
CA GLN A 247 -0.37 -6.04 -9.16
C GLN A 247 0.28 -5.55 -10.46
N PRO A 248 0.73 -6.47 -11.34
CA PRO A 248 0.54 -7.93 -11.31
C PRO A 248 1.53 -8.72 -10.44
N GLY A 249 2.41 -8.06 -9.69
CA GLY A 249 3.53 -8.68 -8.98
C GLY A 249 4.78 -8.81 -9.87
N GLY A 250 5.75 -9.58 -9.39
CA GLY A 250 6.99 -9.90 -10.10
C GLY A 250 7.23 -11.40 -10.30
N THR A 251 6.22 -12.23 -10.04
CA THR A 251 6.27 -13.69 -10.14
C THR A 251 5.40 -14.19 -11.28
N ASP A 252 5.91 -15.15 -12.05
CA ASP A 252 5.09 -15.91 -13.00
C ASP A 252 4.24 -16.94 -12.24
N PHE A 253 3.13 -16.48 -11.65
CA PHE A 253 2.23 -17.31 -10.86
C PHE A 253 1.69 -18.54 -11.63
N PRO A 254 1.27 -18.41 -12.92
CA PRO A 254 0.86 -19.58 -13.70
C PRO A 254 1.97 -20.61 -13.88
N ALA A 255 3.23 -20.19 -14.05
CA ALA A 255 4.35 -21.12 -14.10
C ALA A 255 4.66 -21.75 -12.73
N ALA A 256 4.59 -20.97 -11.64
CA ALA A 256 4.78 -21.47 -10.28
C ALA A 256 3.77 -22.58 -9.96
N GLU A 257 2.50 -22.37 -10.28
CA GLU A 257 1.44 -23.37 -10.12
C GLU A 257 1.73 -24.66 -10.89
N LYS A 258 2.09 -24.55 -12.18
CA LYS A 258 2.46 -25.71 -13.03
C LYS A 258 3.68 -26.48 -12.51
N LEU A 259 4.62 -25.79 -11.86
CA LEU A 259 5.80 -26.39 -11.25
C LEU A 259 5.54 -26.94 -9.84
N GLY A 260 4.34 -26.73 -9.28
CA GLY A 260 3.98 -27.13 -7.93
C GLY A 260 4.67 -26.30 -6.85
N ILE A 261 5.03 -25.05 -7.14
CA ILE A 261 5.66 -24.11 -6.21
C ILE A 261 4.58 -23.19 -5.66
N LYS A 262 4.53 -23.07 -4.33
CA LYS A 262 3.55 -22.21 -3.66
C LYS A 262 3.97 -20.75 -3.80
N ALA A 263 3.18 -19.97 -4.52
CA ALA A 263 3.39 -18.53 -4.71
C ALA A 263 2.12 -17.75 -4.40
N ILE A 264 2.24 -16.71 -3.56
CA ILE A 264 1.12 -15.90 -3.08
C ILE A 264 1.39 -14.44 -3.43
N LEU A 265 0.47 -13.81 -4.17
CA LEU A 265 0.45 -12.36 -4.36
C LEU A 265 -0.25 -11.72 -3.16
N ALA A 266 0.45 -10.89 -2.39
CA ALA A 266 -0.03 -10.33 -1.12
C ALA A 266 -0.06 -8.79 -1.13
N PRO A 267 -0.91 -8.14 -1.95
CA PRO A 267 -1.00 -6.69 -1.99
C PRO A 267 -1.86 -6.17 -0.83
N GLY A 268 -1.57 -4.94 -0.41
CA GLY A 268 -2.39 -4.20 0.55
C GLY A 268 -2.37 -4.76 1.98
N LEU A 269 -1.30 -5.46 2.37
CA LEU A 269 -1.15 -6.02 3.72
C LEU A 269 -1.39 -5.01 4.85
N PRO A 270 -0.92 -3.74 4.78
CA PRO A 270 -1.13 -2.78 5.88
C PRO A 270 -2.59 -2.64 6.30
N GLY A 271 -3.52 -2.56 5.34
CA GLY A 271 -4.95 -2.45 5.62
C GLY A 271 -5.62 -3.75 6.06
N LYS A 272 -4.95 -4.90 5.92
CA LYS A 272 -5.48 -6.23 6.30
C LYS A 272 -5.02 -6.65 7.69
N VAL A 273 -3.74 -6.43 8.02
CA VAL A 273 -3.12 -7.00 9.23
C VAL A 273 -3.03 -6.00 10.37
N ALA A 274 -2.88 -4.72 10.06
CA ALA A 274 -2.75 -3.66 11.06
C ALA A 274 -3.46 -2.37 10.58
N PRO A 275 -4.78 -2.43 10.27
CA PRO A 275 -5.50 -1.29 9.69
C PRO A 275 -5.44 -0.04 10.57
N LYS A 276 -5.49 -0.19 11.89
CA LYS A 276 -5.35 0.94 12.83
C LYS A 276 -3.99 1.64 12.65
N THR A 277 -2.89 0.90 12.71
CA THR A 277 -1.53 1.44 12.52
C THR A 277 -1.38 2.07 11.13
N ALA A 278 -1.89 1.42 10.08
CA ALA A 278 -1.88 1.96 8.73
C ALA A 278 -2.69 3.26 8.63
N GLY A 279 -3.83 3.35 9.31
CA GLY A 279 -4.63 4.57 9.43
C GLY A 279 -3.91 5.68 10.18
N GLU A 280 -3.20 5.37 11.27
CA GLU A 280 -2.37 6.33 12.01
C GLU A 280 -1.23 6.91 11.15
N ILE A 281 -0.63 6.07 10.29
CA ILE A 281 0.37 6.53 9.30
C ILE A 281 -0.24 7.55 8.35
N LEU A 282 -1.41 7.25 7.78
CA LEU A 282 -2.12 8.21 6.90
C LEU A 282 -2.49 9.49 7.66
N ALA A 283 -2.97 9.36 8.89
CA ALA A 283 -3.34 10.46 9.78
C ALA A 283 -2.16 11.36 10.18
N LYS A 284 -0.93 10.82 10.13
CA LYS A 284 0.30 11.57 10.34
C LYS A 284 0.70 12.38 9.10
N VAL A 285 0.61 11.78 7.91
CA VAL A 285 1.17 12.36 6.67
C VAL A 285 0.17 13.28 5.94
N ILE A 286 -1.07 12.84 5.77
CA ILE A 286 -2.08 13.53 4.95
C ILE A 286 -2.29 15.00 5.37
N PRO A 287 -2.38 15.36 6.67
CA PRO A 287 -2.53 16.77 7.06
C PRO A 287 -1.42 17.69 6.55
N GLY A 288 -0.17 17.20 6.48
CA GLY A 288 0.94 17.97 5.91
C GLY A 288 0.76 18.18 4.41
N LEU A 289 0.42 17.12 3.69
CA LEU A 289 0.16 17.18 2.24
C LEU A 289 -1.01 18.11 1.90
N ILE A 290 -2.06 18.14 2.72
CA ILE A 290 -3.17 19.09 2.54
C ILE A 290 -2.65 20.53 2.57
N LEU A 291 -1.86 20.88 3.59
CA LEU A 291 -1.35 22.24 3.77
C LEU A 291 -0.39 22.67 2.66
N GLU A 292 0.44 21.75 2.17
CA GLU A 292 1.36 22.03 1.06
C GLU A 292 0.66 22.26 -0.28
N ASN A 293 -0.58 21.77 -0.43
CA ASN A 293 -1.30 21.77 -1.70
C ASN A 293 -2.49 22.72 -1.76
N LEU A 294 -2.82 23.40 -0.65
CA LEU A 294 -3.79 24.50 -0.59
C LEU A 294 -3.15 25.89 -0.47
N GLN A 295 -1.82 25.95 -0.43
CA GLN A 295 -1.04 27.21 -0.49
C GLN A 295 -0.86 27.71 -1.92
#